data_AF-A0A9J6G8A5-F1
#
_entry.id   AF-A0A9J6G8A5-F1
#
_cell.length_a   1.000
_cell.length_b   1.000
_cell.length_c   1.000
_cell.angle_alpha   90.00
_cell.angle_beta   90.00
_cell.angle_gamma   90.00
#
_symmetry.space_group_name_H-M   'P 1'
#
loop_
_entity.id
_entity.type
_entity.pdbx_description
1 polymer ?
#
loop_
_entity_poly.entity_id
_entity_poly.type
_entity_poly.pdbx_seq_one_letter_code
_entity_poly.pdbx_strand_id
1 'polypeptide(L)'
;MPSGAAEMIRPLGDSKFEVPSGKLDEDTVYQVCMDLGMCTCQSGQQGAFCKHQVLVHHRHGGNFPNAPVVTAKDRHQLGLLALRG
;
A
#
# COMPACT_ATOMS: atom_id res chain seq x y z
N MET A 1 8.24 -5.32 1.46
CA MET A 1 7.27 -6.43 1.54
C MET A 1 7.94 -7.67 0.97
N PRO A 2 7.77 -8.85 1.57
CA PRO A 2 8.33 -10.09 1.04
C PRO A 2 7.63 -10.46 -0.26
N SER A 3 8.35 -11.12 -1.17
CA SER A 3 7.93 -11.34 -2.56
C SER A 3 6.60 -12.11 -2.72
N GLY A 4 6.19 -12.90 -1.71
CA GLY A 4 4.91 -13.63 -1.69
C GLY A 4 3.73 -12.89 -1.03
N ALA A 5 3.94 -11.69 -0.46
CA ALA A 5 2.87 -10.98 0.26
C ALA A 5 1.70 -10.57 -0.66
N ALA A 6 1.96 -10.38 -1.95
CA ALA A 6 0.94 -10.03 -2.94
C ALA A 6 -0.04 -11.17 -3.21
N GLU A 7 0.38 -12.42 -3.05
CA GLU A 7 -0.43 -13.62 -3.28
C GLU A 7 -1.35 -13.92 -2.09
N MET A 8 -1.04 -13.34 -0.94
CA MET A 8 -1.78 -13.52 0.32
C MET A 8 -2.81 -12.41 0.59
N ILE A 9 -3.07 -11.52 -0.38
CA ILE A 9 -4.11 -10.49 -0.25
C ILE A 9 -5.48 -11.18 -0.36
N ARG A 10 -6.33 -11.00 0.65
CA ARG A 10 -7.68 -11.59 0.70
C ARG A 10 -8.73 -10.49 0.54
N PRO A 11 -9.55 -10.50 -0.52
CA PRO A 11 -10.66 -9.56 -0.64
C PRO A 11 -11.73 -9.87 0.41
N LEU A 12 -12.26 -8.84 1.08
CA LEU A 12 -13.32 -8.95 2.08
C LEU A 12 -14.67 -8.38 1.60
N GLY A 13 -14.69 -7.77 0.42
CA GLY A 13 -15.86 -7.12 -0.18
C GLY A 13 -15.42 -6.04 -1.15
N ASP A 14 -16.37 -5.22 -1.59
CA ASP A 14 -16.09 -4.10 -2.49
C ASP A 14 -15.12 -3.12 -1.82
N SER A 15 -13.97 -2.92 -2.46
CA SER A 15 -12.91 -2.01 -1.99
C SER A 15 -12.27 -2.33 -0.62
N LYS A 16 -12.44 -3.53 -0.07
CA LYS A 16 -11.84 -3.96 1.22
C LYS A 16 -10.97 -5.19 1.10
N PHE A 17 -9.79 -5.15 1.72
CA PHE A 17 -8.77 -6.20 1.59
C PHE A 17 -8.08 -6.48 2.92
N GLU A 18 -7.79 -7.74 3.19
CA GLU A 18 -6.83 -8.18 4.21
C GLU A 18 -5.45 -8.33 3.58
N VAL A 19 -4.45 -7.77 4.24
CA VAL A 19 -3.06 -7.72 3.79
C VAL A 19 -2.13 -8.12 4.94
N PRO A 20 -1.22 -9.08 4.76
CA PRO A 20 -0.29 -9.49 5.82
C PRO A 20 0.75 -8.41 6.13
N SER A 21 1.30 -8.42 7.35
CA SER A 21 2.30 -7.43 7.83
C SER A 21 3.60 -7.42 7.02
N GLY A 22 3.86 -8.51 6.31
CA GLY A 22 5.06 -8.73 5.52
C GLY A 22 6.29 -9.10 6.36
N LYS A 23 6.13 -9.49 7.62
CA LYS A 23 7.16 -10.25 8.36
C LYS A 23 6.80 -11.73 8.29
N LEU A 24 7.78 -12.58 7.97
CA LEU A 24 7.55 -14.02 7.77
C LEU A 24 6.99 -14.71 9.03
N ASP A 25 7.30 -14.20 10.22
CA ASP A 25 6.96 -14.82 11.51
C ASP A 25 5.80 -14.11 12.25
N GLU A 26 5.11 -13.17 11.60
CA GLU A 26 3.94 -12.50 12.18
C GLU A 26 2.67 -12.89 11.44
N ASP A 27 1.73 -13.52 12.14
CA ASP A 27 0.33 -13.72 11.68
C ASP A 27 -0.50 -12.42 11.69
N THR A 28 0.14 -11.26 11.80
CA THR A 28 -0.57 -9.99 11.83
C THR A 28 -1.09 -9.64 10.44
N VAL A 29 -2.41 -9.53 10.33
CA VAL A 29 -3.09 -9.03 9.13
C VAL A 29 -3.65 -7.63 9.37
N TYR A 30 -3.61 -6.80 8.34
CA TYR A 30 -4.16 -5.46 8.33
C TYR A 30 -5.29 -5.39 7.32
N GLN A 31 -6.32 -4.62 7.66
CA GLN A 31 -7.42 -4.34 6.75
C GLN A 31 -7.16 -3.02 6.05
N VAL A 32 -7.37 -3.02 4.74
CA VAL A 32 -7.27 -1.86 3.85
C VAL A 32 -8.65 -1.59 3.27
N CYS A 33 -9.10 -0.33 3.35
CA CYS A 33 -10.32 0.14 2.69
C CYS A 33 -9.93 1.22 1.67
N MET A 34 -10.08 0.90 0.39
CA MET A 34 -9.64 1.75 -0.72
C MET A 34 -10.44 3.04 -0.78
N ASP A 35 -11.77 2.94 -0.72
CA ASP A 35 -12.68 4.09 -0.85
C ASP A 35 -12.43 5.18 0.19
N LEU A 36 -11.99 4.77 1.38
CA LEU A 36 -11.72 5.66 2.50
C LEU A 36 -10.24 6.02 2.65
N GLY A 37 -9.34 5.40 1.89
CA GLY A 37 -7.90 5.60 2.04
C GLY A 37 -7.34 5.12 3.38
N MET A 38 -8.00 4.15 4.03
CA MET A 38 -7.66 3.73 5.40
C MET A 38 -6.96 2.38 5.43
N CYS A 39 -6.09 2.21 6.43
CA CYS A 39 -5.50 0.93 6.77
C CYS A 39 -5.39 0.79 8.28
N THR A 40 -5.64 -0.39 8.83
CA THR A 40 -5.59 -0.64 10.28
C THR A 40 -4.18 -0.67 10.85
N CYS A 41 -3.12 -0.59 10.03
CA CYS A 41 -1.75 -0.46 10.54
C CYS A 41 -1.51 0.93 11.15
N GLN A 42 -0.54 1.05 12.05
CA GLN A 42 -0.24 2.29 12.76
C GLN A 42 -0.10 3.53 11.84
N SER A 43 0.59 3.41 10.70
CA SER A 43 0.72 4.52 9.75
C SER A 43 -0.59 4.86 9.04
N GLY A 44 -1.41 3.84 8.72
CA GLY A 44 -2.69 4.03 8.05
C GLY A 44 -3.74 4.66 8.97
N GLN A 45 -3.71 4.33 10.26
CA GLN A 45 -4.55 4.99 11.27
C GLN A 45 -4.22 6.47 11.45
N GLN A 46 -3.01 6.90 11.08
CA GLN A 46 -2.60 8.31 11.05
C GLN A 46 -2.92 9.00 9.70
N GLY A 47 -3.63 8.32 8.79
CA GLY A 47 -4.00 8.84 7.47
C GLY A 47 -2.93 8.69 6.38
N ALA A 48 -1.77 8.10 6.69
CA ALA A 48 -0.70 7.96 5.71
C ALA A 48 -1.01 6.90 4.64
N PHE A 49 -0.58 7.15 3.41
CA PHE A 49 -0.61 6.17 2.32
C PHE A 49 0.46 5.09 2.55
N CYS A 50 0.07 4.02 3.24
CA CYS A 50 1.02 3.04 3.78
C CYS A 50 1.40 1.95 2.76
N LYS A 51 2.44 1.16 3.08
CA LYS A 51 2.90 0.03 2.25
C LYS A 51 1.81 -1.00 1.92
N HIS A 52 0.82 -1.19 2.79
CA HIS A 52 -0.29 -2.12 2.56
C HIS A 52 -1.25 -1.57 1.49
N GLN A 53 -1.53 -0.27 1.51
CA GLN A 53 -2.34 0.41 0.50
C GLN A 53 -1.63 0.42 -0.86
N VAL A 54 -0.31 0.66 -0.87
CA VAL A 54 0.53 0.53 -2.08
C VAL A 54 0.44 -0.87 -2.68
N LEU A 55 0.49 -1.91 -1.85
CA LEU A 55 0.41 -3.29 -2.30
C LEU A 55 -0.95 -3.62 -2.92
N VAL A 56 -2.05 -3.19 -2.30
CA VAL A 56 -3.40 -3.33 -2.86
C VAL A 56 -3.53 -2.57 -4.17
N HIS A 57 -3.07 -1.31 -4.22
CA HIS A 57 -3.05 -0.50 -5.44
C HIS A 57 -2.28 -1.21 -6.58
N HIS A 58 -1.11 -1.76 -6.29
CA HIS A 58 -0.29 -2.45 -7.29
C HIS A 58 -0.98 -3.71 -7.82
N ARG A 59 -1.72 -4.45 -6.98
CA ARG A 59 -2.32 -5.74 -7.35
C ARG A 59 -3.72 -5.62 -7.97
N HIS A 60 -4.52 -4.68 -7.50
CA HIS A 60 -5.94 -4.53 -7.86
C HIS A 60 -6.23 -3.21 -8.59
N GLY A 61 -5.26 -2.30 -8.68
CA GLY A 61 -5.45 -0.96 -9.22
C GLY A 61 -6.31 -0.11 -8.27
N GLY A 62 -7.08 0.81 -8.86
CA GLY A 62 -8.00 1.70 -8.16
C GLY A 62 -7.33 2.91 -7.50
N ASN A 63 -8.14 3.89 -7.11
CA ASN A 63 -7.66 5.17 -6.61
C ASN A 63 -7.82 5.24 -5.10
N PHE A 64 -6.78 5.65 -4.38
CA PHE A 64 -6.85 5.92 -2.95
C PHE A 64 -6.95 7.44 -2.72
N PRO A 65 -7.91 7.94 -1.92
CA PRO A 65 -8.08 9.38 -1.71
C PRO A 65 -6.91 10.03 -0.98
N ASN A 66 -6.13 9.25 -0.21
CA ASN A 66 -4.94 9.70 0.50
C ASN A 66 -3.64 9.43 -0.26
N ALA A 67 -3.69 8.87 -1.48
CA ALA A 67 -2.49 8.68 -2.28
C ALA A 67 -1.86 10.03 -2.64
N PRO A 68 -0.54 10.20 -2.47
CA PRO A 68 0.11 11.45 -2.80
C PRO A 68 0.05 11.69 -4.32
N VAL A 69 -0.24 12.92 -4.70
CA VAL A 69 -0.16 13.34 -6.11
C VAL A 69 1.31 13.38 -6.52
N VAL A 70 1.72 12.49 -7.43
CA VAL A 70 3.10 12.46 -7.94
C VAL A 70 3.19 13.32 -9.20
N THR A 71 3.89 14.45 -9.09
CA THR A 71 4.10 15.37 -10.22
C THR A 71 5.21 14.88 -11.16
N ALA A 72 5.31 15.49 -12.34
CA ALA A 72 6.42 15.22 -13.26
C ALA A 72 7.80 15.55 -12.64
N LYS A 73 7.85 16.58 -11.80
CA LYS A 73 9.06 16.97 -11.06
C LYS A 73 9.46 15.88 -10.06
N ASP A 74 8.49 15.35 -9.30
CA ASP A 74 8.75 14.28 -8.33
C ASP A 74 9.29 13.03 -9.03
N ARG A 75 8.70 12.63 -10.17
CA ARG A 75 9.21 11.52 -10.98
C ARG A 75 10.63 11.74 -11.48
N HIS A 76 10.94 12.95 -11.92
CA HIS A 76 12.30 13.30 -12.36
C HIS A 76 13.30 13.20 -11.19
N GLN A 77 12.96 13.75 -10.02
CA GLN A 77 13.82 13.68 -8.84
C GLN A 77 14.02 12.24 -8.34
N LEU A 78 12.97 11.43 -8.31
CA LEU A 78 13.06 10.00 -7.99
C LEU A 78 13.96 9.26 -8.98
N GLY A 79 13.86 9.56 -10.27
CA GLY A 79 14.75 8.99 -11.29
C GLY A 79 16.22 9.36 -11.08
N LEU A 80 16.51 10.63 -10.74
CA LEU A 80 17.88 11.06 -10.42
C LEU A 80 18.44 10.36 -9.18
N LEU A 81 17.60 10.12 -8.16
CA LEU A 81 18.02 9.38 -6.96
C LEU A 81 18.34 7.92 -7.28
N ALA A 82 17.50 7.26 -8.10
CA ALA A 82 17.70 5.87 -8.49
C ALA A 82 18.98 5.64 -9.32
N LEU A 83 19.40 6.64 -10.11
CA LEU A 83 20.65 6.58 -10.90
C LEU A 83 21.92 6.87 -10.08
N ARG A 84 21.77 7.33 -8.83
CA ARG A 84 22.87 7.69 -7.94
C ARG A 84 23.14 6.66 -6.83
N GLY A 85 22.45 5.52 -6.85
CA GLY A 85 22.59 4.42 -5.89
C GLY A 85 23.48 3.30 -6.38
#